data_AF-A0A1G7PAK2-F1
#
_entry.id   AF-A0A1G7PAK2-F1
#
_cell.length_a   1.000
_cell.length_b   1.000
_cell.length_c   1.000
_cell.angle_alpha   90.00
_cell.angle_beta   90.00
_cell.angle_gamma   90.00
#
_symmetry.space_group_name_H-M   'P 1'
#
loop_
_entity.id
_entity.type
_entity.pdbx_description
1 polymer ?
#
loop_
_entity_poly.entity_id
_entity_poly.type
_entity_poly.pdbx_seq_one_letter_code
_entity_poly.pdbx_strand_id
1 'polypeptide(L)'
;MIDFMEKATTRISKIAWGTSETKKKSSELLITEYLRRSALFLEGYSFESGPFFSPAKVVGSNLDLEDIIAGIFFESGRPNLLCKTICLRYLEWVSLVEEGKIISDEYQDIYEPLIKYFERGGTLRLDQGIYLDYGFGAFPIDNWRERYSKLHAIDISDVNLDKVDIESY
;
A
#
# COMPACT_ATOMS: atom_id res chain seq x y z
N MET A 1 10.54 16.07 -18.62
CA MET A 1 10.22 14.65 -18.39
C MET A 1 10.11 14.51 -16.89
N ILE A 2 8.95 14.11 -16.37
CA ILE A 2 8.81 13.81 -14.95
C ILE A 2 9.38 12.40 -14.77
N ASP A 3 10.39 12.23 -13.93
CA ASP A 3 10.84 10.91 -13.49
C ASP A 3 9.82 10.42 -12.43
N PHE A 4 9.02 9.42 -12.78
CA PHE A 4 7.99 8.87 -11.90
C PHE A 4 8.60 8.18 -10.68
N MET A 5 9.75 7.53 -10.87
CA MET A 5 10.50 6.89 -9.80
C MET A 5 11.07 7.92 -8.84
N GLU A 6 11.67 9.02 -9.31
CA GLU A 6 12.16 10.11 -8.44
C GLU A 6 11.03 10.70 -7.58
N LYS A 7 9.84 10.88 -8.15
CA LYS A 7 8.67 11.33 -7.40
C LYS A 7 8.23 10.32 -6.35
N ALA A 8 8.21 9.03 -6.69
CA ALA A 8 7.79 7.97 -5.79
C ALA A 8 8.77 7.81 -4.61
N THR A 9 10.08 7.84 -4.86
CA THR A 9 11.11 7.77 -3.81
C THR A 9 11.06 8.99 -2.91
N THR A 10 10.91 10.19 -3.47
CA THR A 10 10.73 11.45 -2.72
C THR A 10 9.46 11.45 -1.88
N ARG A 11 8.39 10.82 -2.34
CA ARG A 11 7.14 10.71 -1.59
C ARG A 11 7.32 9.82 -0.36
N ILE A 12 7.93 8.64 -0.53
CA ILE A 12 8.18 7.69 0.56
C ILE A 12 9.15 8.30 1.59
N SER A 13 10.19 9.01 1.16
CA SER A 13 11.19 9.61 2.06
C SER A 13 10.63 10.71 2.96
N LYS A 14 9.46 11.27 2.65
CA LYS A 14 8.76 12.28 3.46
C LYS A 14 7.82 11.68 4.50
N ILE A 15 7.59 10.37 4.48
CA ILE A 15 6.71 9.71 5.44
C ILE A 15 7.34 9.76 6.84
N ALA A 16 6.60 10.33 7.80
CA ALA A 16 7.05 10.47 9.18
C ALA A 16 6.79 9.18 10.01
N TRP A 17 7.69 8.20 9.88
CA TRP A 17 7.54 6.91 10.56
C TRP A 17 7.59 7.01 12.09
N GLY A 18 6.64 6.38 12.78
CA GLY A 18 6.65 6.22 14.24
C GLY A 18 6.29 7.48 15.04
N THR A 19 5.76 8.52 14.40
CA THR A 19 5.48 9.82 15.02
C THR A 19 4.02 10.09 15.33
N SER A 20 3.08 9.27 14.82
CA SER A 20 1.65 9.48 15.07
C SER A 20 1.16 8.66 16.25
N GLU A 21 0.81 9.33 17.34
CA GLU A 21 0.04 8.75 18.45
C GLU A 21 -1.46 8.71 18.14
N THR A 22 -1.92 9.54 17.20
CA THR A 22 -3.33 9.71 16.87
C THR A 22 -3.73 8.74 15.77
N LYS A 23 -4.54 7.75 16.14
CA LYS A 23 -5.14 6.83 15.19
C LYS A 23 -6.21 7.60 14.39
N LYS A 24 -6.22 7.49 13.06
CA LYS A 24 -7.19 8.11 12.13
C LYS A 24 -8.22 7.12 11.57
N LYS A 25 -9.53 7.40 11.65
CA LYS A 25 -10.57 6.43 11.20
C LYS A 25 -10.47 6.16 9.70
N SER A 26 -9.93 7.11 8.93
CA SER A 26 -9.60 6.93 7.53
C SER A 26 -8.67 5.73 7.26
N SER A 27 -7.96 5.23 8.28
CA SER A 27 -7.08 4.06 8.18
C SER A 27 -7.81 2.81 7.69
N GLU A 28 -9.01 2.55 8.21
CA GLU A 28 -9.81 1.38 7.84
C GLU A 28 -10.21 1.44 6.37
N LEU A 29 -10.62 2.62 5.90
CA LEU A 29 -11.00 2.89 4.52
C LEU A 29 -9.83 2.64 3.56
N LEU A 30 -8.66 3.17 3.90
CA LEU A 30 -7.45 3.07 3.07
C LEU A 30 -6.97 1.61 2.95
N ILE A 31 -6.95 0.86 4.05
CA ILE A 31 -6.53 -0.54 4.02
C ILE A 31 -7.54 -1.40 3.28
N THR A 32 -8.84 -1.18 3.53
CA THR A 32 -9.91 -1.89 2.84
C THR A 32 -9.83 -1.64 1.33
N GLU A 33 -9.62 -0.40 0.91
CA GLU A 33 -9.51 -0.05 -0.51
C GLU A 33 -8.26 -0.65 -1.16
N TYR A 34 -7.12 -0.68 -0.46
CA TYR A 34 -5.94 -1.40 -0.94
C TYR A 34 -6.21 -2.88 -1.16
N LEU A 35 -6.84 -3.55 -0.17
CA LEU A 35 -7.14 -4.97 -0.24
C LEU A 35 -8.15 -5.26 -1.36
N ARG A 36 -9.15 -4.40 -1.56
CA ARG A 36 -10.10 -4.50 -2.66
C ARG A 36 -9.40 -4.40 -4.02
N ARG A 37 -8.60 -3.34 -4.24
CA ARG A 37 -7.86 -3.12 -5.51
C ARG A 37 -6.87 -4.26 -5.79
N SER A 38 -6.17 -4.71 -4.76
CA SER A 38 -5.23 -5.84 -4.84
C SER A 38 -5.93 -7.14 -5.17
N ALA A 39 -7.08 -7.41 -4.56
CA ALA A 39 -7.85 -8.62 -4.81
C ALA A 39 -8.34 -8.68 -6.26
N LEU A 40 -8.94 -7.59 -6.76
CA LEU A 40 -9.42 -7.48 -8.14
C LEU A 40 -8.29 -7.58 -9.17
N PHE A 41 -7.16 -6.93 -8.92
CA PHE A 41 -5.99 -7.06 -9.79
C PHE A 41 -5.54 -8.52 -9.91
N LEU A 42 -5.44 -9.21 -8.77
CA LEU A 42 -5.01 -10.62 -8.75
C LEU A 42 -6.06 -11.60 -9.28
N GLU A 43 -7.33 -11.22 -9.46
CA GLU A 43 -8.30 -12.08 -10.18
C GLU A 43 -7.90 -12.25 -11.66
N GLY A 44 -7.18 -11.28 -12.23
CA GLY A 44 -6.62 -11.36 -13.58
C GLY A 44 -5.39 -12.28 -13.70
N TYR A 45 -4.84 -12.79 -12.59
CA TYR A 45 -3.60 -13.56 -12.58
C TYR A 45 -3.75 -14.83 -11.72
N SER A 46 -3.36 -15.98 -12.28
CA SER A 46 -3.27 -17.25 -11.52
C SER A 46 -2.03 -17.28 -10.61
N PHE A 47 -1.88 -16.27 -9.76
CA PHE A 47 -0.75 -16.10 -8.83
C PHE A 47 -1.27 -16.17 -7.39
N GLU A 48 -0.84 -17.18 -6.65
CA GLU A 48 -1.14 -17.33 -5.22
C GLU A 48 -0.20 -16.47 -4.39
N SER A 49 -0.77 -15.53 -3.63
CA SER A 49 0.00 -14.61 -2.79
C SER A 49 -0.83 -14.00 -1.68
N GLY A 50 -0.14 -13.55 -0.63
CA GLY A 50 -0.70 -12.64 0.35
C GLY A 50 -1.04 -11.26 -0.24
N PRO A 51 -1.68 -10.38 0.56
CA PRO A 51 -2.13 -9.07 0.10
C PRO A 51 -0.99 -8.15 -0.33
N PHE A 52 0.19 -8.26 0.28
CA PHE A 52 1.37 -7.45 -0.02
C PHE A 52 2.30 -8.14 -1.04
N PHE A 53 1.71 -8.60 -2.15
CA PHE A 53 2.39 -9.32 -3.21
C PHE A 53 3.45 -8.45 -3.92
N SER A 54 4.38 -9.10 -4.62
CA SER A 54 5.30 -8.42 -5.54
C SER A 54 4.66 -8.33 -6.92
N PRO A 55 4.31 -7.13 -7.40
CA PRO A 55 3.77 -7.00 -8.75
C PRO A 55 4.78 -7.40 -9.82
N ALA A 56 6.08 -7.18 -9.59
CA ALA A 56 7.13 -7.63 -10.51
C ALA A 56 7.07 -9.16 -10.70
N LYS A 57 6.93 -9.92 -9.60
CA LYS A 57 6.77 -11.38 -9.67
C LYS A 57 5.46 -11.79 -10.37
N VAL A 58 4.36 -11.10 -10.10
CA VAL A 58 3.05 -11.40 -10.72
C VAL A 58 3.11 -11.29 -12.25
N VAL A 59 3.80 -10.27 -12.77
CA VAL A 59 3.95 -10.06 -14.22
C VAL A 59 5.21 -10.68 -14.82
N GLY A 60 5.95 -11.49 -14.05
CA GLY A 60 7.17 -12.16 -14.51
C GLY A 60 8.33 -11.21 -14.83
N SER A 61 8.35 -10.01 -14.25
CA SER A 61 9.46 -9.05 -14.35
C SER A 61 10.46 -9.22 -13.20
N ASN A 62 11.73 -8.94 -13.48
CA ASN A 62 12.78 -8.92 -12.48
C ASN A 62 13.24 -7.46 -12.28
N LEU A 63 12.83 -6.85 -11.18
CA LEU A 63 13.23 -5.51 -10.77
C LEU A 63 14.10 -5.62 -9.53
N ASP A 64 15.25 -4.96 -9.54
CA ASP A 64 16.14 -4.84 -8.38
C ASP A 64 16.09 -3.40 -7.85
N LEU A 65 15.36 -3.21 -6.76
CA LEU A 65 15.10 -1.91 -6.14
C LEU A 65 15.50 -1.90 -4.65
N GLU A 66 16.19 -2.93 -4.18
CA GLU A 66 16.56 -3.09 -2.77
C GLU A 66 17.50 -1.97 -2.31
N ASP A 67 18.51 -1.62 -3.12
CA ASP A 67 19.45 -0.54 -2.81
C ASP A 67 18.76 0.83 -2.72
N ILE A 68 17.76 1.08 -3.58
CA ILE A 68 16.97 2.32 -3.57
C ILE A 68 16.20 2.44 -2.25
N ILE A 69 15.51 1.36 -1.85
CA ILE A 69 14.74 1.32 -0.60
C ILE A 69 15.64 1.40 0.64
N ALA A 70 16.80 0.75 0.59
CA ALA A 70 17.80 0.83 1.65
C ALA A 70 18.31 2.28 1.83
N GLY A 71 18.58 2.99 0.73
CA GLY A 71 18.97 4.39 0.73
C GLY A 71 17.90 5.30 1.37
N ILE A 72 16.64 5.16 0.96
CA ILE A 72 15.53 5.97 1.49
C ILE A 72 15.43 5.84 3.02
N PHE A 73 15.41 4.62 3.55
CA PHE A 73 15.22 4.37 4.98
C PHE A 73 16.49 4.47 5.82
N PHE A 74 17.65 4.70 5.20
CA PHE A 74 18.83 5.16 5.92
C PHE A 74 18.63 6.60 6.43
N GLU A 75 17.95 7.45 5.66
CA GLU A 75 17.85 8.89 5.89
C GLU A 75 16.53 9.33 6.58
N SER A 76 15.41 8.66 6.31
CA SER A 76 14.05 9.16 6.61
C SER A 76 13.33 8.48 7.79
N GLY A 77 14.08 7.80 8.68
CA GLY A 77 13.54 7.03 9.79
C GLY A 77 13.42 5.54 9.50
N ARG A 78 13.01 4.74 10.50
CA ARG A 78 13.05 3.27 10.42
C ARG A 78 11.65 2.65 10.52
N PRO A 79 10.93 2.48 9.40
CA PRO A 79 9.74 1.63 9.38
C PRO A 79 10.07 0.20 9.80
N ASN A 80 9.05 -0.53 10.25
CA ASN A 80 9.14 -1.97 10.43
C ASN A 80 9.30 -2.69 9.08
N LEU A 81 9.71 -3.96 9.12
CA LEU A 81 10.02 -4.75 7.92
C LEU A 81 8.84 -4.84 6.94
N LEU A 82 7.62 -5.00 7.43
CA LEU A 82 6.43 -5.08 6.58
C LEU A 82 6.20 -3.77 5.82
N CYS A 83 6.27 -2.63 6.50
CA CYS A 83 6.13 -1.32 5.86
C CYS A 83 7.24 -1.09 4.82
N LYS A 84 8.48 -1.51 5.09
CA LYS A 84 9.57 -1.47 4.10
C LYS A 84 9.25 -2.29 2.85
N THR A 85 8.78 -3.52 3.04
CA THR A 85 8.38 -4.40 1.94
C THR A 85 7.26 -3.76 1.12
N ILE A 86 6.24 -3.16 1.74
CA ILE A 86 5.16 -2.50 1.03
C ILE A 86 5.68 -1.32 0.20
N CYS A 87 6.57 -0.48 0.75
CA CYS A 87 7.19 0.61 0.00
C CYS A 87 8.00 0.09 -1.20
N LEU A 88 8.73 -1.01 -1.06
CA LEU A 88 9.38 -1.70 -2.19
C LEU A 88 8.35 -2.13 -3.25
N ARG A 89 7.20 -2.72 -2.85
CA ARG A 89 6.18 -3.15 -3.81
C ARG A 89 5.49 -2.00 -4.52
N TYR A 90 5.33 -0.87 -3.85
CA TYR A 90 4.89 0.37 -4.48
C TYR A 90 5.90 0.87 -5.53
N LEU A 91 7.20 0.83 -5.26
CA LEU A 91 8.20 1.20 -6.27
C LEU A 91 8.23 0.22 -7.47
N GLU A 92 8.08 -1.08 -7.22
CA GLU A 92 7.88 -2.05 -8.31
C GLU A 92 6.65 -1.69 -9.14
N TRP A 93 5.54 -1.32 -8.50
CA TRP A 93 4.31 -0.92 -9.18
C TRP A 93 4.53 0.30 -10.09
N VAL A 94 5.16 1.35 -9.57
CA VAL A 94 5.46 2.59 -10.32
C VAL A 94 6.30 2.28 -11.56
N SER A 95 7.36 1.48 -11.41
CA SER A 95 8.23 1.08 -12.53
C SER A 95 7.45 0.28 -13.59
N LEU A 96 6.59 -0.66 -13.19
CA LEU A 96 5.81 -1.47 -14.13
C LEU A 96 4.74 -0.67 -14.87
N VAL A 97 4.12 0.32 -14.22
CA VAL A 97 3.18 1.24 -14.85
C VAL A 97 3.90 2.12 -15.87
N GLU A 98 5.07 2.68 -15.50
CA GLU A 98 5.89 3.49 -16.40
C GLU A 98 6.37 2.70 -17.64
N GLU A 99 6.72 1.43 -17.45
CA GLU A 99 7.09 0.51 -18.54
C GLU A 99 5.89 0.01 -19.36
N GLY A 100 4.65 0.36 -19.00
CA GLY A 100 3.44 -0.09 -19.70
C GLY A 100 3.14 -1.59 -19.53
N LYS A 101 3.73 -2.24 -18.52
CA LYS A 101 3.52 -3.67 -18.22
C LYS A 101 2.23 -3.94 -17.45
N ILE A 102 1.64 -2.90 -16.86
CA ILE A 102 0.30 -2.93 -16.27
C ILE A 102 -0.65 -2.23 -17.22
N ILE A 103 -1.55 -3.01 -17.85
CA ILE A 103 -2.33 -2.57 -19.02
C ILE A 103 -3.71 -1.99 -18.63
N SER A 104 -4.20 -2.26 -17.42
CA SER A 104 -5.52 -1.78 -16.98
C SER A 104 -5.42 -0.42 -16.29
N ASP A 105 -6.00 0.62 -16.92
CA ASP A 105 -6.13 1.96 -16.34
C ASP A 105 -6.86 1.97 -14.99
N GLU A 106 -7.77 1.01 -14.77
CA GLU A 106 -8.56 0.89 -13.53
C GLU A 106 -7.71 0.56 -12.29
N TYR A 107 -6.48 0.09 -12.50
CA TYR A 107 -5.62 -0.38 -11.41
C TYR A 107 -4.25 0.33 -11.38
N GLN A 108 -4.03 1.43 -12.10
CA GLN A 108 -2.71 2.09 -12.11
C GLN A 108 -2.26 2.59 -10.73
N ASP A 109 -3.16 2.73 -9.77
CA ASP A 109 -2.93 3.30 -8.44
C ASP A 109 -3.26 2.32 -7.29
N ILE A 110 -3.08 0.99 -7.47
CA ILE A 110 -3.37 -0.03 -6.43
C ILE A 110 -2.76 0.33 -5.07
N TYR A 111 -1.51 0.81 -5.05
CA TYR A 111 -0.77 1.10 -3.82
C TYR A 111 -1.06 2.47 -3.22
N GLU A 112 -1.78 3.34 -3.94
CA GLU A 112 -2.13 4.69 -3.47
C GLU A 112 -2.79 4.70 -2.08
N PRO A 113 -3.75 3.81 -1.76
CA PRO A 113 -4.36 3.78 -0.44
C PRO A 113 -3.34 3.49 0.68
N LEU A 114 -2.38 2.59 0.47
CA LEU A 114 -1.36 2.29 1.48
C LEU A 114 -0.35 3.43 1.66
N ILE A 115 0.03 4.11 0.58
CA ILE A 115 0.92 5.25 0.69
C ILE A 115 0.22 6.40 1.43
N LYS A 116 -1.05 6.70 1.11
CA LYS A 116 -1.87 7.64 1.88
C LYS A 116 -2.04 7.24 3.35
N TYR A 117 -2.15 5.94 3.64
CA TYR A 117 -2.23 5.43 5.01
C TYR A 117 -0.95 5.73 5.79
N PHE A 118 0.22 5.47 5.20
CA PHE A 118 1.51 5.78 5.82
C PHE A 118 1.75 7.29 5.98
N GLU A 119 1.40 8.10 4.97
CA GLU A 119 1.47 9.57 5.04
C GLU A 119 0.61 10.14 6.17
N ARG A 120 -0.47 9.43 6.54
CA ARG A 120 -1.35 9.77 7.66
C ARG A 120 -0.90 9.20 9.01
N GLY A 121 0.32 8.67 9.09
CA GLY A 121 0.92 8.15 10.32
C GLY A 121 0.60 6.68 10.61
N GLY A 122 0.01 5.98 9.65
CA GLY A 122 -0.31 4.57 9.74
C GLY A 122 0.92 3.67 9.86
N THR A 123 0.78 2.56 10.59
CA THR A 123 1.76 1.47 10.64
C THR A 123 1.05 0.13 10.57
N LEU A 124 1.60 -0.83 9.83
CA LEU A 124 1.04 -2.19 9.75
C LEU A 124 1.92 -3.15 10.51
N ARG A 125 1.30 -4.10 11.20
CA ARG A 125 2.00 -5.22 11.84
C ARG A 125 1.25 -6.50 11.58
N LEU A 126 1.99 -7.59 11.41
CA LEU A 126 1.41 -8.92 11.43
C LEU A 126 1.36 -9.39 12.88
N ASP A 127 0.15 -9.62 13.37
CA ASP A 127 -0.09 -10.27 14.66
C ASP A 127 -0.33 -11.76 14.44
N GLN A 128 0.55 -12.57 15.04
CA GLN A 128 0.57 -14.05 14.95
C GLN A 128 0.58 -14.62 13.51
N GLY A 129 0.87 -13.80 12.51
CA GLY A 129 0.86 -14.19 11.09
C GLY A 129 -0.54 -14.34 10.47
N ILE A 130 -1.61 -14.09 11.23
CA ILE A 130 -2.99 -14.33 10.81
C ILE A 130 -3.76 -13.00 10.70
N TYR A 131 -3.37 -12.01 11.50
CA TYR A 131 -4.03 -10.73 11.60
C TYR A 131 -3.14 -9.59 11.15
N LEU A 132 -3.70 -8.69 10.35
CA LEU A 132 -3.08 -7.44 9.99
C LEU A 132 -3.57 -6.34 10.95
N ASP A 133 -2.77 -6.00 11.94
CA ASP A 133 -3.02 -4.89 12.86
C ASP A 133 -2.70 -3.55 12.17
N TYR A 134 -3.67 -2.64 12.21
CA TYR A 134 -3.60 -1.30 11.65
C TYR A 134 -3.83 -0.19 12.68
N GLY A 135 -3.66 -0.51 13.95
CA GLY A 135 -3.79 0.41 15.08
C GLY A 135 -5.20 0.48 15.64
N PHE A 136 -6.25 0.58 14.81
CA PHE A 136 -7.64 0.63 15.30
C PHE A 136 -8.32 -0.71 15.46
N GLY A 137 -7.80 -1.71 14.76
CA GLY A 137 -8.33 -3.06 14.75
C GLY A 137 -7.38 -3.95 14.00
N ALA A 138 -7.86 -5.14 13.68
CA ALA A 138 -7.12 -6.09 12.88
C ALA A 138 -8.02 -6.75 11.85
N PHE A 139 -7.45 -7.05 10.68
CA PHE A 139 -8.14 -7.82 9.65
C PHE A 139 -7.57 -9.23 9.57
N PRO A 140 -8.40 -10.27 9.44
CA PRO A 140 -7.92 -11.60 9.12
C PRO A 140 -7.36 -11.61 7.70
N ILE A 141 -6.18 -12.21 7.53
CA ILE A 141 -5.53 -12.38 6.22
C ILE A 141 -6.12 -13.56 5.47
N ASP A 142 -6.70 -14.53 6.18
CA ASP A 142 -7.37 -15.67 5.57
C ASP A 142 -8.55 -15.25 4.69
N ASN A 143 -8.62 -15.84 3.50
CA ASN A 143 -9.63 -15.56 2.47
C ASN A 143 -9.76 -14.07 2.13
N TRP A 144 -8.72 -13.27 2.33
CA TRP A 144 -8.75 -11.83 2.05
C TRP A 144 -9.19 -11.56 0.60
N ARG A 145 -8.64 -12.30 -0.37
CA ARG A 145 -8.94 -12.09 -1.79
C ARG A 145 -10.44 -12.20 -2.07
N GLU A 146 -11.06 -13.29 -1.63
CA GLU A 146 -12.51 -13.50 -1.81
C GLU A 146 -13.34 -12.46 -1.04
N ARG A 147 -12.91 -12.08 0.16
CA ARG A 147 -13.63 -11.11 0.99
C ARG A 147 -13.65 -9.73 0.35
N TYR A 148 -12.49 -9.26 -0.11
CA TYR A 148 -12.33 -7.88 -0.55
C TYR A 148 -12.68 -7.67 -2.03
N SER A 149 -12.59 -8.68 -2.91
CA SER A 149 -12.97 -8.50 -4.32
C SER A 149 -14.47 -8.22 -4.52
N LYS A 150 -15.31 -8.55 -3.55
CA LYS A 150 -16.77 -8.33 -3.59
C LYS A 150 -17.21 -6.94 -3.07
N LEU A 151 -16.28 -6.12 -2.59
CA LEU A 151 -16.61 -4.81 -2.03
C LEU A 151 -16.75 -3.75 -3.11
N HIS A 152 -17.54 -2.72 -2.82
CA HIS A 152 -17.61 -1.51 -3.65
C HIS A 152 -16.39 -0.61 -3.42
N ALA A 153 -16.04 0.18 -4.43
CA ALA A 153 -14.98 1.17 -4.33
C ALA A 153 -15.27 2.18 -3.21
N ILE A 154 -14.23 2.46 -2.43
CA ILE A 154 -14.26 3.44 -1.35
C ILE A 154 -13.64 4.75 -1.84
N ASP A 155 -14.29 5.88 -1.54
CA ASP A 155 -13.74 7.20 -1.82
C ASP A 155 -12.55 7.49 -0.90
N ILE A 156 -11.34 7.51 -1.48
CA ILE A 156 -10.09 7.84 -0.80
C ILE A 156 -9.59 9.26 -1.12
N SER A 157 -10.46 10.14 -1.61
CA SER A 157 -10.14 11.55 -1.78
C SER A 157 -9.76 12.18 -0.45
N ASP A 158 -8.80 13.11 -0.47
CA ASP A 158 -8.34 13.75 0.78
C ASP A 158 -9.49 14.46 1.50
N VAL A 159 -10.44 15.04 0.76
CA VAL A 159 -11.67 15.65 1.32
C VAL A 159 -12.50 14.64 2.13
N ASN A 160 -12.72 13.43 1.60
CA ASN A 160 -13.48 12.42 2.31
C ASN A 160 -12.71 11.84 3.51
N LEU A 161 -11.42 11.57 3.34
CA LEU A 161 -10.57 11.03 4.42
C LEU A 161 -10.50 12.01 5.59
N ASP A 162 -10.30 13.30 5.31
CA ASP A 162 -10.21 14.34 6.34
C ASP A 162 -11.56 14.53 7.04
N LYS A 163 -12.68 14.46 6.30
CA LYS A 163 -14.04 14.50 6.87
C LYS A 163 -14.26 13.34 7.85
N VAL A 164 -13.92 12.11 7.45
CA VAL A 164 -14.07 10.90 8.29
C VAL A 164 -13.21 11.00 9.54
N ASP A 165 -12.01 11.57 9.45
CA ASP A 165 -11.13 11.78 10.60
C ASP A 165 -11.68 12.81 11.59
N ILE A 166 -12.39 13.84 11.11
CA ILE A 166 -13.01 14.89 11.95
C ILE A 166 -14.30 14.40 12.62
N GLU A 167 -15.19 13.72 11.89
CA GLU A 167 -16.50 13.23 12.38
C GLU A 167 -16.38 12.12 13.46
N SER A 168 -15.15 11.74 13.77
CA SER A 168 -14.81 10.62 14.64
C SER A 168 -14.39 11.03 16.05
N TYR A 169 -14.44 12.32 16.36
CA TYR A 169 -14.21 12.92 17.67
C TYR A 169 -15.50 13.19 18.44
#